data_AF-A0AAW9SKU4-F1
#
_entry.id   AF-A0AAW9SKU4-F1
#
_cell.length_a   1.000
_cell.length_b   1.000
_cell.length_c   1.000
_cell.angle_alpha   90.00
_cell.angle_beta   90.00
_cell.angle_gamma   90.00
#
_symmetry.space_group_name_H-M   'P 1'
#
loop_
_entity.id
_entity.type
_entity.pdbx_description
1 polymer ?
#
loop_
_entity_poly.entity_id
_entity_poly.type
_entity_poly.pdbx_seq_one_letter_code
_entity_poly.pdbx_strand_id
1 'polypeptide(L)'
;MTKQQGWIDRAVFATGLRRWTRAAREAREADLPVLRRQRARARRLRSQLDALIHVAEERLALPLIGNQAFPSPPDSDWAWRPELWCGPLPVGGISSVPSNSSLGREATLFHDCQHSEMTLRQIRNQREADLAAYGLRLDVFRFDGSYLSLAVDLPEHVGHGLKRDHLIRVRTIVEMEKPLEIFARLNIKHGPNTEQIVRELPLGAESVEVEFDLAYTRLNEKRVERLWLDLIFEGPEMNQVILRDLTFSRRKRAAL
;
A
#
# COMPACT_ATOMS: atom_id res chain seq x y z
N MET A 1 -30.27 13.12 14.77
CA MET A 1 -31.09 13.53 13.62
C MET A 1 -32.51 13.04 13.85
N THR A 2 -33.48 13.95 13.93
CA THR A 2 -34.89 13.66 14.29
C THR A 2 -35.64 13.01 13.13
N LYS A 3 -36.53 12.04 13.41
CA LYS A 3 -37.29 11.25 12.41
C LYS A 3 -37.96 12.08 11.30
N GLN A 4 -38.39 13.31 11.59
CA GLN A 4 -39.01 14.22 10.61
C GLN A 4 -38.03 14.73 9.54
N GLN A 5 -36.76 14.96 9.89
CA GLN A 5 -35.73 15.35 8.92
C GLN A 5 -35.51 14.24 7.89
N GLY A 6 -35.50 12.98 8.32
CA GLY A 6 -35.31 11.83 7.43
C GLY A 6 -36.42 11.57 6.42
N TRP A 7 -37.66 12.03 6.65
CA TRP A 7 -38.76 11.87 5.69
C TRP A 7 -38.75 12.94 4.60
N ILE A 8 -38.46 14.20 4.98
CA ILE A 8 -38.31 15.31 4.03
C ILE A 8 -37.16 15.03 3.07
N ASP A 9 -36.02 14.56 3.58
CA ASP A 9 -34.85 14.23 2.76
C ASP A 9 -35.15 13.12 1.74
N ARG A 10 -35.87 12.07 2.14
CA ARG A 10 -36.32 10.99 1.24
C ARG A 10 -37.26 11.50 0.15
N ALA A 11 -38.20 12.39 0.50
CA ALA A 11 -39.14 12.96 -0.46
C ALA A 11 -38.44 13.87 -1.48
N VAL A 12 -37.49 14.70 -1.03
CA VAL A 12 -36.67 15.55 -1.90
C VAL A 12 -35.81 14.70 -2.85
N PHE A 13 -35.18 13.65 -2.33
CA PHE A 13 -34.40 12.71 -3.14
C PHE A 13 -35.26 12.03 -4.23
N ALA A 14 -36.40 11.45 -3.83
CA ALA A 14 -37.28 10.74 -4.77
C ALA A 14 -37.81 11.67 -5.87
N THR A 15 -38.14 12.91 -5.52
CA THR A 15 -38.63 13.92 -6.48
C THR A 15 -37.52 14.35 -7.45
N GLY A 16 -36.32 14.57 -6.93
CA GLY A 16 -35.14 14.87 -7.72
C GLY A 16 -34.82 13.75 -8.72
N LEU A 17 -34.83 12.50 -8.25
CA LEU A 17 -34.59 11.33 -9.08
C LEU A 17 -35.63 11.22 -10.20
N ARG A 18 -36.93 11.29 -9.87
CA ARG A 18 -38.02 11.25 -10.87
C ARG A 18 -37.87 12.32 -11.94
N ARG A 19 -37.50 13.55 -11.55
CA ARG A 19 -37.26 14.65 -12.49
C ARG A 19 -36.14 14.33 -13.47
N TRP A 20 -35.01 13.81 -12.99
CA TRP A 20 -33.88 13.45 -13.85
C TRP A 20 -34.19 12.23 -14.73
N THR A 21 -34.92 11.24 -14.21
CA THR A 21 -35.40 10.10 -14.99
C THR A 21 -36.30 10.56 -16.14
N ARG A 22 -37.23 11.50 -15.88
CA ARG A 22 -38.09 12.09 -16.91
C ARG A 22 -37.28 12.86 -17.95
N ALA A 23 -36.38 13.75 -17.50
CA ALA A 23 -35.52 14.52 -18.40
C ALA A 23 -34.65 13.61 -19.30
N ALA A 24 -34.17 12.48 -18.78
CA ALA A 24 -33.40 11.51 -19.57
C ALA A 24 -34.26 10.80 -20.63
N ARG A 25 -35.51 10.45 -20.31
CA ARG A 25 -36.45 9.82 -21.28
C ARG A 25 -36.82 10.77 -22.41
N GLU A 26 -37.11 12.03 -22.09
CA GLU A 26 -37.56 13.05 -23.04
C GLU A 26 -36.39 13.70 -23.82
N ALA A 27 -35.13 13.37 -23.50
CA ALA A 27 -33.95 14.08 -24.03
C ALA A 27 -33.81 14.03 -25.55
N ARG A 28 -34.33 12.99 -26.23
CA ARG A 28 -34.27 12.87 -27.69
C ARG A 28 -35.20 13.85 -28.42
N GLU A 29 -36.25 14.29 -27.74
CA GLU A 29 -37.33 15.12 -28.30
C GLU A 29 -37.33 16.55 -27.71
N ALA A 30 -36.48 16.81 -26.71
CA ALA A 30 -36.41 18.11 -26.04
C ALA A 30 -35.65 19.17 -26.86
N ASP A 31 -36.09 20.42 -26.77
CA ASP A 31 -35.45 21.55 -27.44
C ASP A 31 -33.98 21.76 -27.00
N LEU A 32 -33.12 22.14 -27.95
CA LEU A 32 -31.68 22.35 -27.72
C LEU A 32 -31.35 23.30 -26.55
N PRO A 33 -32.04 24.43 -26.32
CA PRO A 33 -31.78 25.29 -25.16
C PRO A 33 -32.11 24.61 -23.82
N VAL A 34 -33.16 23.77 -23.79
CA VAL A 34 -33.53 22.98 -22.62
C VAL A 34 -32.46 21.93 -22.33
N LEU A 35 -32.01 21.21 -23.37
CA LEU A 35 -30.94 20.23 -23.25
C LEU A 35 -29.62 20.84 -22.77
N ARG A 36 -29.24 22.03 -23.25
CA ARG A 36 -28.03 22.72 -22.77
C ARG A 36 -28.08 22.99 -21.26
N ARG A 37 -29.23 23.47 -20.75
CA ARG A 37 -29.43 23.72 -19.31
C ARG A 37 -29.46 22.44 -18.50
N GLN A 38 -30.17 21.42 -18.97
CA GLN A 38 -30.24 20.10 -18.33
C GLN A 38 -28.84 19.46 -18.26
N ARG A 39 -28.07 19.49 -19.36
CA ARG A 39 -26.69 18.97 -19.42
C ARG A 39 -25.77 19.66 -18.41
N ALA A 40 -25.82 20.99 -18.32
CA ALA A 40 -24.98 21.74 -17.37
C ALA A 40 -25.29 21.37 -15.91
N ARG A 41 -26.58 21.31 -15.56
CA ARG A 41 -27.03 20.92 -14.21
C ARG A 41 -26.70 19.46 -13.90
N ALA A 42 -26.87 18.55 -14.85
CA ALA A 42 -26.55 17.13 -14.70
C ALA A 42 -25.06 16.90 -14.45
N ARG A 43 -24.17 17.59 -15.21
CA ARG A 43 -22.72 17.51 -15.00
C ARG A 43 -22.30 17.97 -13.60
N ARG A 44 -22.91 19.05 -13.09
CA ARG A 44 -22.65 19.54 -11.73
C ARG A 44 -23.09 18.52 -10.68
N LEU A 45 -24.29 17.95 -10.82
CA LEU A 45 -24.78 16.92 -9.90
C LEU A 45 -23.88 15.68 -9.93
N ARG A 46 -23.53 15.19 -11.13
CA ARG A 46 -22.65 14.04 -11.32
C ARG A 46 -21.30 14.25 -10.63
N SER A 47 -20.64 15.39 -10.83
CA SER A 47 -19.36 15.67 -10.18
C SER A 47 -19.42 15.61 -8.64
N GLN A 48 -20.52 16.06 -8.03
CA GLN A 48 -20.69 16.00 -6.57
C GLN A 48 -20.99 14.58 -6.09
N LEU A 49 -21.83 13.85 -6.84
CA LEU A 49 -22.13 12.45 -6.55
C LEU A 49 -20.88 11.57 -6.68
N ASP A 50 -20.10 11.75 -7.75
CA ASP A 50 -18.85 11.03 -7.98
C ASP A 50 -17.86 11.27 -6.83
N ALA A 51 -17.74 12.51 -6.35
CA ALA A 51 -16.88 12.84 -5.20
C ALA A 51 -17.34 12.16 -3.90
N LEU A 52 -18.65 12.14 -3.61
CA LEU A 52 -19.20 11.45 -2.45
C LEU A 52 -19.02 9.93 -2.56
N ILE A 53 -19.34 9.36 -3.72
CA ILE A 53 -19.21 7.92 -3.99
C ILE A 53 -17.75 7.51 -3.80
N HIS A 54 -16.81 8.29 -4.34
CA HIS A 54 -15.37 8.03 -4.16
C HIS A 54 -14.98 7.92 -2.69
N VAL A 55 -15.39 8.89 -1.85
CA VAL A 55 -15.11 8.87 -0.41
C VAL A 55 -15.85 7.73 0.30
N ALA A 56 -17.10 7.44 -0.10
CA ALA A 56 -17.90 6.39 0.51
C ALA A 56 -17.33 5.00 0.19
N GLU A 57 -16.95 4.74 -1.06
CA GLU A 57 -16.28 3.52 -1.49
C GLU A 57 -14.96 3.34 -0.75
N GLU A 58 -14.16 4.39 -0.59
CA GLU A 58 -12.92 4.34 0.19
C GLU A 58 -13.17 3.93 1.66
N ARG A 59 -14.12 4.60 2.33
CA ARG A 59 -14.40 4.41 3.76
C ARG A 59 -15.17 3.13 4.08
N LEU A 60 -16.02 2.66 3.17
CA LEU A 60 -16.85 1.48 3.36
C LEU A 60 -16.22 0.21 2.80
N ALA A 61 -15.20 0.32 1.94
CA ALA A 61 -14.43 -0.84 1.52
C ALA A 61 -13.80 -1.54 2.73
N LEU A 62 -13.92 -2.86 2.75
CA LEU A 62 -13.08 -3.69 3.61
C LEU A 62 -11.75 -3.95 2.90
N PRO A 63 -10.65 -4.03 3.65
CA PRO A 63 -10.55 -3.89 5.11
C PRO A 63 -10.62 -2.41 5.56
N LEU A 64 -11.16 -2.19 6.76
CA LEU A 64 -11.35 -0.85 7.34
C LEU A 64 -10.00 -0.13 7.47
N ILE A 65 -9.99 1.16 7.12
CA ILE A 65 -8.81 2.03 7.25
C ILE A 65 -8.37 2.07 8.72
N GLY A 66 -7.07 1.91 8.95
CA GLY A 66 -6.48 1.89 10.30
C GLY A 66 -6.58 0.54 11.02
N ASN A 67 -7.15 -0.51 10.41
CA ASN A 67 -7.05 -1.85 10.96
C ASN A 67 -5.60 -2.36 10.86
N GLN A 68 -4.89 -2.34 11.99
CA GLN A 68 -3.53 -2.87 12.11
C GLN A 68 -3.50 -4.32 12.56
N ALA A 69 -4.66 -4.96 12.79
CA ALA A 69 -4.70 -6.36 13.18
C ALA A 69 -4.36 -7.25 11.98
N PHE A 70 -3.38 -8.12 12.17
CA PHE A 70 -3.04 -9.20 11.25
C PHE A 70 -2.54 -10.41 12.05
N PRO A 71 -2.62 -11.63 11.50
CA PRO A 71 -2.07 -12.80 12.16
C PRO A 71 -0.56 -12.67 12.32
N SER A 72 -0.10 -12.61 13.57
CA SER A 72 1.31 -12.76 13.94
C SER A 72 1.51 -14.10 14.67
N PRO A 73 2.73 -14.68 14.66
CA PRO A 73 3.04 -15.83 15.48
C PRO A 73 2.65 -15.60 16.97
N PRO A 74 2.10 -16.60 17.68
CA PRO A 74 1.65 -16.43 19.07
C PRO A 74 2.76 -16.04 20.05
N ASP A 75 4.01 -16.37 19.70
CA ASP A 75 5.22 -16.09 20.46
C ASP A 75 5.91 -14.78 20.05
N SER A 76 5.29 -13.99 19.17
CA SER A 76 5.80 -12.68 18.79
C SER A 76 5.72 -11.67 19.93
N ASP A 77 6.84 -11.01 20.20
CA ASP A 77 6.94 -9.93 21.19
C ASP A 77 6.75 -8.54 20.58
N TRP A 78 6.73 -8.47 19.25
CA TRP A 78 6.46 -7.26 18.48
C TRP A 78 5.89 -7.63 17.10
N ALA A 79 4.97 -6.80 16.61
CA ALA A 79 4.40 -6.89 15.29
C ALA A 79 4.10 -5.49 14.76
N TRP A 80 4.29 -5.27 13.46
CA TRP A 80 4.10 -3.96 12.85
C TRP A 80 3.76 -4.07 11.37
N ARG A 81 2.92 -3.14 10.89
CA ARG A 81 2.61 -2.92 9.48
C ARG A 81 2.95 -1.46 9.14
N PRO A 82 3.71 -1.18 8.07
CA PRO A 82 4.04 0.19 7.70
C PRO A 82 2.81 1.02 7.31
N GLU A 83 2.91 2.34 7.44
CA GLU A 83 1.80 3.29 7.25
C GLU A 83 1.19 3.21 5.85
N LEU A 84 2.03 2.90 4.85
CA LEU A 84 1.65 2.80 3.44
C LEU A 84 0.55 1.77 3.22
N TRP A 85 0.46 0.73 4.06
CA TRP A 85 -0.57 -0.32 3.96
C TRP A 85 -1.75 -0.10 4.92
N CYS A 86 -1.67 0.88 5.82
CA CYS A 86 -2.65 1.09 6.88
C CYS A 86 -3.70 2.16 6.55
N GLY A 87 -3.28 3.25 5.88
CA GLY A 87 -4.14 4.41 5.65
C GLY A 87 -3.72 5.24 4.44
N PRO A 88 -4.58 6.17 3.99
CA PRO A 88 -4.30 6.98 2.81
C PRO A 88 -3.10 7.91 3.06
N LEU A 89 -2.18 7.95 2.10
CA LEU A 89 -1.05 8.88 2.12
C LEU A 89 -1.46 10.26 1.58
N PRO A 90 -0.85 11.36 2.08
CA PRO A 90 -1.10 12.71 1.55
C PRO A 90 -0.80 12.83 0.06
N VAL A 91 0.20 12.09 -0.42
CA VAL A 91 0.54 11.93 -1.83
C VAL A 91 0.35 10.45 -2.17
N GLY A 92 -0.67 10.15 -2.97
CA GLY A 92 -1.03 8.77 -3.33
C GLY A 92 -0.11 8.13 -4.38
N GLY A 93 0.87 8.87 -4.91
CA GLY A 93 1.85 8.30 -5.83
C GLY A 93 2.69 9.32 -6.59
N ILE A 94 3.67 8.79 -7.31
CA ILE A 94 4.71 9.51 -8.02
C ILE A 94 4.79 8.94 -9.44
N SER A 95 4.91 9.81 -10.43
CA SER A 95 5.15 9.45 -11.84
C SER A 95 6.56 9.85 -12.24
N SER A 96 7.19 9.07 -13.13
CA SER A 96 8.59 9.27 -13.51
C SER A 96 9.49 9.36 -12.29
N VAL A 97 9.34 8.40 -11.38
CA VAL A 97 9.88 8.42 -10.01
C VAL A 97 11.38 8.63 -10.04
N PRO A 98 11.92 9.78 -9.59
CA PRO A 98 13.37 9.93 -9.46
C PRO A 98 13.94 8.95 -8.42
N SER A 99 15.21 8.60 -8.54
CA SER A 99 15.87 7.80 -7.49
C SER A 99 15.88 8.56 -6.17
N ASN A 100 15.78 7.83 -5.06
CA ASN A 100 15.66 8.36 -3.69
C ASN A 100 14.36 9.17 -3.47
N SER A 101 13.26 8.75 -4.12
CA SER A 101 11.94 9.36 -3.91
C SER A 101 11.17 8.64 -2.81
N SER A 102 10.71 9.40 -1.81
CA SER A 102 9.90 8.87 -0.72
C SER A 102 8.40 8.92 -1.03
N LEU A 103 7.70 7.84 -0.70
CA LEU A 103 6.24 7.76 -0.72
C LEU A 103 5.72 7.52 0.69
N GLY A 104 5.20 8.57 1.32
CA GLY A 104 4.96 8.58 2.77
C GLY A 104 6.25 8.85 3.55
N ARG A 105 6.27 8.46 4.82
CA ARG A 105 7.37 8.69 5.77
C ARG A 105 8.35 7.52 5.86
N GLU A 106 7.90 6.32 5.50
CA GLU A 106 8.61 5.08 5.79
C GLU A 106 9.16 4.39 4.54
N ALA A 107 8.66 4.72 3.34
CA ALA A 107 9.04 4.04 2.11
C ALA A 107 9.79 4.97 1.15
N THR A 108 10.93 4.51 0.64
CA THR A 108 11.76 5.23 -0.34
C THR A 108 12.18 4.30 -1.48
N LEU A 109 12.00 4.75 -2.72
CA LEU A 109 12.40 4.00 -3.91
C LEU A 109 13.80 4.44 -4.37
N PHE A 110 14.70 3.48 -4.56
CA PHE A 110 16.05 3.67 -5.06
C PHE A 110 16.22 2.93 -6.39
N HIS A 111 16.84 3.60 -7.36
CA HIS A 111 17.28 2.98 -8.60
C HIS A 111 18.47 3.73 -9.23
N ASP A 112 19.09 3.15 -10.24
CA ASP A 112 20.21 3.72 -10.99
C ASP A 112 19.89 4.01 -12.47
N CYS A 113 18.62 3.90 -12.87
CA CYS A 113 18.15 4.27 -14.21
C CYS A 113 18.54 5.69 -14.63
N GLN A 114 18.94 5.87 -15.90
CA GLN A 114 19.17 7.19 -16.47
C GLN A 114 17.84 7.87 -16.80
N HIS A 115 16.89 7.10 -17.32
CA HIS A 115 15.52 7.56 -17.61
C HIS A 115 14.52 6.81 -16.73
N SER A 116 13.85 7.55 -15.85
CA SER A 116 12.82 6.97 -14.99
C SER A 116 11.49 6.85 -15.74
N GLU A 117 11.25 5.66 -16.30
CA GLU A 117 9.98 5.26 -16.89
C GLU A 117 9.23 4.31 -15.95
N MET A 118 9.03 4.75 -14.71
CA MET A 118 8.30 4.02 -13.69
C MET A 118 7.31 4.89 -12.92
N THR A 119 6.28 4.28 -12.34
CA THR A 119 5.35 4.93 -11.41
C THR A 119 5.23 4.13 -10.12
N LEU A 120 5.10 4.84 -9.00
CA LEU A 120 4.89 4.25 -7.68
C LEU A 120 3.62 4.83 -7.08
N ARG A 121 2.63 4.01 -6.78
CA ARG A 121 1.31 4.48 -6.34
C ARG A 121 0.75 3.62 -5.22
N GLN A 122 0.22 4.29 -4.20
CA GLN A 122 -0.67 3.66 -3.25
C GLN A 122 -2.01 3.36 -3.94
N ILE A 123 -2.53 2.16 -3.76
CA ILE A 123 -3.84 1.74 -4.28
C ILE A 123 -4.70 1.22 -3.14
N ARG A 124 -6.02 1.39 -3.24
CA ARG A 124 -6.96 0.79 -2.28
C ARG A 124 -7.05 -0.71 -2.55
N ASN A 125 -6.84 -1.53 -1.53
CA ASN A 125 -7.18 -2.95 -1.61
C ASN A 125 -8.69 -3.12 -1.52
N GLN A 126 -9.22 -4.04 -2.31
CA GLN A 126 -10.67 -4.26 -2.45
C GLN A 126 -11.05 -5.74 -2.34
N ARG A 127 -10.07 -6.65 -2.16
CA ARG A 127 -10.38 -8.07 -2.03
C ARG A 127 -10.79 -8.36 -0.60
N GLU A 128 -11.75 -9.27 -0.46
CA GLU A 128 -12.22 -9.71 0.86
C GLU A 128 -11.09 -10.38 1.68
N ALA A 129 -10.14 -11.02 1.01
CA ALA A 129 -8.98 -11.64 1.64
C ALA A 129 -7.90 -10.64 2.10
N ASP A 130 -7.93 -9.39 1.62
CA ASP A 130 -6.93 -8.38 1.98
C ASP A 130 -7.18 -7.91 3.42
N LEU A 131 -6.16 -7.98 4.28
CA LEU A 131 -6.22 -7.42 5.64
C LEU A 131 -5.69 -5.99 5.71
N ALA A 132 -4.77 -5.63 4.80
CA ALA A 132 -4.26 -4.28 4.64
C ALA A 132 -5.22 -3.41 3.83
N ALA A 133 -5.41 -2.17 4.30
CA ALA A 133 -6.31 -1.22 3.65
C ALA A 133 -5.80 -0.78 2.27
N TYR A 134 -4.50 -0.63 2.13
CA TYR A 134 -3.89 -0.17 0.89
C TYR A 134 -2.78 -1.13 0.47
N GLY A 135 -2.50 -1.16 -0.82
CA GLY A 135 -1.33 -1.81 -1.39
C GLY A 135 -0.44 -0.78 -2.09
N LEU A 136 0.76 -1.22 -2.45
CA LEU A 136 1.70 -0.46 -3.26
C LEU A 136 1.77 -1.06 -4.65
N ARG A 137 1.54 -0.23 -5.67
CA ARG A 137 1.76 -0.60 -7.07
C ARG A 137 3.01 0.10 -7.59
N LEU A 138 3.89 -0.69 -8.19
CA LEU A 138 5.06 -0.27 -8.94
C LEU A 138 4.85 -0.69 -10.40
N ASP A 139 4.67 0.28 -11.28
CA ASP A 139 4.61 0.07 -12.73
C ASP A 139 5.98 0.43 -13.32
N VAL A 140 6.66 -0.51 -13.97
CA VAL A 140 7.95 -0.27 -14.64
C VAL A 140 7.78 -0.54 -16.13
N PHE A 141 7.92 0.51 -16.94
CA PHE A 141 7.79 0.40 -18.40
C PHE A 141 9.13 0.02 -18.99
N ARG A 142 10.14 0.89 -18.84
CA ARG A 142 11.51 0.63 -19.27
C ARG A 142 12.45 0.65 -18.09
N PHE A 143 13.45 -0.22 -18.13
CA PHE A 143 14.47 -0.30 -17.09
C PHE A 143 15.85 -0.39 -17.72
N ASP A 144 16.60 0.71 -17.65
CA ASP A 144 17.99 0.81 -18.13
C ASP A 144 19.02 0.79 -16.99
N GLY A 145 18.56 0.49 -15.77
CA GLY A 145 19.39 0.37 -14.57
C GLY A 145 19.86 -1.06 -14.31
N SER A 146 20.64 -1.22 -13.24
CA SER A 146 21.04 -2.51 -12.66
C SER A 146 20.44 -2.75 -11.28
N TYR A 147 19.82 -1.73 -10.69
CA TYR A 147 19.31 -1.79 -9.32
C TYR A 147 17.96 -1.09 -9.21
N LEU A 148 16.97 -1.78 -8.63
CA LEU A 148 15.70 -1.21 -8.22
C LEU A 148 15.33 -1.76 -6.86
N SER A 149 15.12 -0.88 -5.89
CA SER A 149 14.73 -1.29 -4.55
C SER A 149 13.76 -0.34 -3.88
N LEU A 150 12.82 -0.92 -3.15
CA LEU A 150 11.96 -0.22 -2.20
C LEU A 150 12.53 -0.45 -0.79
N ALA A 151 13.09 0.60 -0.20
CA ALA A 151 13.47 0.60 1.21
C ALA A 151 12.26 0.95 2.07
N VAL A 152 12.03 0.16 3.12
CA VAL A 152 11.02 0.40 4.16
C VAL A 152 11.72 0.52 5.50
N ASP A 153 11.68 1.71 6.09
CA ASP A 153 12.23 1.99 7.40
C ASP A 153 11.39 1.36 8.50
N LEU A 154 12.01 0.54 9.35
CA LEU A 154 11.34 0.00 10.52
C LEU A 154 11.34 1.05 11.64
N PRO A 155 10.32 1.05 12.51
CA PRO A 155 10.23 2.04 13.57
C PRO A 155 11.33 1.83 14.61
N GLU A 156 11.87 2.92 15.16
CA GLU A 156 13.04 2.90 16.07
C GLU A 156 12.91 1.91 17.23
N HIS A 157 11.69 1.74 17.74
CA HIS A 157 11.43 0.87 18.89
C HIS A 157 11.66 -0.62 18.61
N VAL A 158 11.74 -1.06 17.34
CA VAL A 158 12.10 -2.45 17.01
C VAL A 158 13.52 -2.80 17.47
N GLY A 159 14.42 -1.81 17.50
CA GLY A 159 15.80 -1.97 17.92
C GLY A 159 15.95 -2.15 19.44
N HIS A 160 14.97 -1.68 20.23
CA HIS A 160 15.01 -1.81 21.68
C HIS A 160 14.91 -3.28 22.10
N GLY A 161 15.96 -3.74 22.80
CA GLY A 161 16.06 -5.12 23.26
C GLY A 161 16.27 -6.14 22.14
N LEU A 162 16.63 -5.70 20.92
CA LEU A 162 16.95 -6.61 19.82
C LEU A 162 18.24 -7.39 20.15
N LYS A 163 18.14 -8.71 20.07
CA LYS A 163 19.21 -9.65 20.40
C LYS A 163 19.45 -10.60 19.24
N ARG A 164 20.60 -11.26 19.27
CA ARG A 164 20.98 -12.28 18.28
C ARG A 164 20.12 -13.55 18.37
N ASP A 165 19.46 -13.79 19.50
CA ASP A 165 18.49 -14.88 19.64
C ASP A 165 17.10 -14.54 19.09
N HIS A 166 16.91 -13.39 18.43
CA HIS A 166 15.66 -13.04 17.76
C HIS A 166 15.63 -13.49 16.29
N LEU A 167 14.41 -13.77 15.84
CA LEU A 167 14.03 -13.89 14.44
C LEU A 167 13.19 -12.67 14.07
N ILE A 168 13.48 -12.07 12.91
CA ILE A 168 12.59 -11.08 12.29
C ILE A 168 11.92 -11.76 11.11
N ARG A 169 10.59 -11.87 11.15
CA ARG A 169 9.79 -12.39 10.05
C ARG A 169 9.22 -11.23 9.24
N VAL A 170 9.30 -11.35 7.92
CA VAL A 170 8.60 -10.50 6.97
C VAL A 170 7.60 -11.36 6.22
N ARG A 171 6.35 -10.90 6.16
CA ARG A 171 5.31 -11.50 5.34
C ARG A 171 4.78 -10.45 4.38
N THR A 172 4.63 -10.84 3.12
CA THR A 172 4.11 -9.98 2.06
C THR A 172 3.04 -10.71 1.25
N ILE A 173 2.16 -9.95 0.62
CA ILE A 173 1.28 -10.45 -0.45
C ILE A 173 1.67 -9.70 -1.70
N VAL A 174 2.14 -10.43 -2.72
CA VAL A 174 2.66 -9.83 -3.95
C VAL A 174 1.97 -10.41 -5.17
N GLU A 175 1.64 -9.53 -6.10
CA GLU A 175 1.17 -9.87 -7.45
C GLU A 175 2.10 -9.25 -8.47
N MET A 176 2.27 -9.93 -9.59
CA MET A 176 3.06 -9.45 -10.70
C MET A 176 2.47 -9.91 -12.02
N GLU A 177 2.56 -9.07 -13.05
CA GLU A 177 2.12 -9.44 -14.40
C GLU A 177 3.05 -10.48 -15.04
N LYS A 178 4.35 -10.35 -14.79
CA LYS A 178 5.37 -11.31 -15.21
C LYS A 178 6.16 -11.78 -14.00
N PRO A 179 6.50 -13.08 -13.89
CA PRO A 179 7.37 -13.58 -12.84
C PRO A 179 8.70 -12.83 -12.84
N LEU A 180 9.14 -12.41 -11.64
CA LEU A 180 10.45 -11.79 -11.40
C LEU A 180 10.95 -12.18 -10.02
N GLU A 181 12.26 -12.18 -9.80
CA GLU A 181 12.85 -12.50 -8.51
C GLU A 181 12.86 -11.28 -7.59
N ILE A 182 12.38 -11.44 -6.36
CA ILE A 182 12.39 -10.38 -5.35
C ILE A 182 13.25 -10.83 -4.18
N PHE A 183 14.24 -10.02 -3.83
CA PHE A 183 15.09 -10.24 -2.67
C PHE A 183 14.75 -9.27 -1.56
N ALA A 184 14.53 -9.80 -0.36
CA ALA A 184 14.37 -9.04 0.85
C ALA A 184 15.72 -8.97 1.59
N ARG A 185 16.28 -7.78 1.74
CA ARG A 185 17.50 -7.53 2.50
C ARG A 185 17.17 -6.76 3.76
N LEU A 186 17.31 -7.42 4.91
CA LEU A 186 17.23 -6.77 6.21
C LEU A 186 18.57 -6.12 6.51
N ASN A 187 18.55 -4.82 6.78
CA ASN A 187 19.71 -4.06 7.20
C ASN A 187 19.55 -3.66 8.67
N ILE A 188 20.60 -3.87 9.48
CA ILE A 188 20.63 -3.50 10.89
C ILE A 188 21.88 -2.67 11.14
N LYS A 189 21.70 -1.35 11.30
CA LYS A 189 22.79 -0.46 11.68
C LYS A 189 23.05 -0.59 13.17
N HIS A 190 24.31 -0.88 13.54
CA HIS A 190 24.75 -0.93 14.92
C HIS A 190 26.11 -0.22 15.11
N GLY A 191 26.06 1.04 15.54
CA GLY A 191 27.23 1.90 15.58
C GLY A 191 27.80 2.19 14.18
N PRO A 192 29.12 2.02 13.95
CA PRO A 192 29.72 2.28 12.64
C PRO A 192 29.45 1.19 11.59
N ASN A 193 28.86 0.05 12.01
CA ASN A 193 28.68 -1.13 11.17
C ASN A 193 27.20 -1.32 10.79
N THR A 194 26.97 -2.02 9.70
CA THR A 194 25.64 -2.46 9.26
C THR A 194 25.70 -3.95 8.95
N GLU A 195 24.88 -4.75 9.63
CA GLU A 195 24.65 -6.15 9.23
C GLU A 195 23.61 -6.18 8.12
N GLN A 196 23.85 -6.99 7.10
CA GLN A 196 22.95 -7.18 5.98
C GLN A 196 22.66 -8.67 5.81
N ILE A 197 21.39 -9.03 5.80
CA ILE A 197 20.95 -10.41 5.65
C ILE A 197 19.97 -10.43 4.47
N VAL A 198 20.27 -11.25 3.47
CA VAL A 198 19.46 -11.36 2.24
C VAL A 198 18.69 -12.68 2.23
N ARG A 199 17.42 -12.61 1.83
CA ARG A 199 16.54 -13.74 1.57
C ARG A 199 15.77 -13.51 0.29
N GLU A 200 15.72 -14.51 -0.58
CA GLU A 200 14.81 -14.51 -1.72
C GLU A 200 13.38 -14.74 -1.22
N LEU A 201 12.40 -14.03 -1.77
CA LEU A 201 11.00 -14.24 -1.45
C LEU A 201 10.49 -15.52 -2.14
N PRO A 202 9.83 -16.45 -1.43
CA PRO A 202 9.32 -17.68 -2.03
C PRO A 202 7.99 -17.41 -2.77
N LEU A 203 8.08 -16.79 -3.96
CA LEU A 203 6.92 -16.30 -4.72
C LEU A 203 5.97 -17.40 -5.24
N GLY A 204 6.41 -18.67 -5.24
CA GLY A 204 5.59 -19.81 -5.61
C GLY A 204 4.80 -20.45 -4.45
N ALA A 205 4.96 -19.95 -3.22
CA ALA A 205 4.28 -20.49 -2.04
C ALA A 205 2.90 -19.86 -1.82
N GLU A 206 2.02 -20.58 -1.10
CA GLU A 206 0.70 -20.06 -0.68
C GLU A 206 0.81 -18.82 0.20
N SER A 207 1.89 -18.72 0.99
CA SER A 207 2.26 -17.55 1.79
C SER A 207 3.69 -17.13 1.51
N VAL A 208 3.88 -15.88 1.05
CA VAL A 208 5.21 -15.30 0.84
C VAL A 208 5.71 -14.76 2.17
N GLU A 209 6.47 -15.58 2.90
CA GLU A 209 7.13 -15.19 4.14
C GLU A 209 8.59 -15.59 4.16
N VAL A 210 9.42 -14.77 4.82
CA VAL A 210 10.84 -15.03 5.06
C VAL A 210 11.19 -14.70 6.50
N GLU A 211 12.10 -15.48 7.08
CA GLU A 211 12.66 -15.23 8.42
C GLU A 211 14.16 -14.91 8.34
N PHE A 212 14.54 -13.84 9.02
CA PHE A 212 15.91 -13.41 9.22
C PHE A 212 16.37 -13.88 10.60
N ASP A 213 17.21 -14.92 10.63
CA ASP A 213 17.85 -15.41 11.86
C ASP A 213 19.07 -14.55 12.20
N LEU A 214 19.03 -13.90 13.36
CA LEU A 214 20.08 -13.00 13.81
C LEU A 214 21.24 -13.73 14.51
N ALA A 215 21.13 -15.04 14.76
CA ALA A 215 22.10 -15.79 15.58
C ALA A 215 23.52 -15.72 15.00
N TYR A 216 23.64 -15.74 13.67
CA TYR A 216 24.93 -15.76 12.96
C TYR A 216 25.47 -14.38 12.58
N THR A 217 24.77 -13.30 12.96
CA THR A 217 25.22 -11.92 12.71
C THR A 217 26.33 -11.50 13.66
N ARG A 218 27.09 -10.47 13.30
CA ARG A 218 28.04 -9.79 14.21
C ARG A 218 27.40 -8.58 14.90
N LEU A 219 26.08 -8.65 15.10
CA LEU A 219 25.27 -7.58 15.70
C LEU A 219 25.79 -7.20 17.08
N ASN A 220 26.05 -5.90 17.27
CA ASN A 220 26.26 -5.34 18.59
C ASN A 220 24.92 -4.94 19.21
N GLU A 221 24.34 -5.85 20.00
CA GLU A 221 23.01 -5.71 20.63
C GLU A 221 22.83 -4.41 21.45
N LYS A 222 23.92 -3.87 22.01
CA LYS A 222 23.89 -2.63 22.82
C LYS A 222 23.92 -1.35 21.98
N ARG A 223 24.17 -1.47 20.67
CA ARG A 223 24.39 -0.33 19.77
C ARG A 223 23.47 -0.34 18.56
N VAL A 224 22.34 -1.04 18.61
CA VAL A 224 21.34 -1.02 17.53
C VAL A 224 20.76 0.38 17.40
N GLU A 225 20.85 0.96 16.21
CA GLU A 225 20.43 2.34 15.91
C GLU A 225 19.22 2.40 14.99
N ARG A 226 19.25 1.65 13.87
CA ARG A 226 18.20 1.69 12.84
C ARG A 226 18.11 0.35 12.12
N LEU A 227 16.90 -0.03 11.76
CA LEU A 227 16.62 -1.17 10.89
C LEU A 227 15.81 -0.69 9.68
N TRP A 228 16.07 -1.27 8.52
CA TRP A 228 15.24 -1.09 7.33
C TRP A 228 15.28 -2.35 6.47
N LEU A 229 14.22 -2.57 5.71
CA LEU A 229 14.11 -3.65 4.74
C LEU A 229 14.22 -3.08 3.34
N ASP A 230 15.15 -3.60 2.54
CA ASP A 230 15.18 -3.36 1.10
C ASP A 230 14.45 -4.52 0.40
N LEU A 231 13.39 -4.23 -0.36
CA LEU A 231 12.85 -5.15 -1.35
C LEU A 231 13.50 -4.83 -2.68
N ILE A 232 14.28 -5.75 -3.23
CA ILE A 232 15.08 -5.59 -4.45
C ILE A 232 14.38 -6.37 -5.56
N PHE A 233 14.13 -5.74 -6.71
CA PHE A 233 13.40 -6.32 -7.83
C PHE A 233 14.38 -6.58 -8.98
N GLU A 234 14.60 -7.85 -9.32
CA GLU A 234 15.47 -8.25 -10.43
C GLU A 234 14.69 -8.29 -11.76
N GLY A 235 15.26 -7.69 -12.80
CA GLY A 235 14.65 -7.63 -14.13
C GLY A 235 13.21 -7.07 -14.17
N PRO A 236 12.93 -5.89 -13.59
CA PRO A 236 11.56 -5.39 -13.42
C PRO A 236 10.92 -4.82 -14.71
N GLU A 237 11.63 -4.85 -15.84
CA GLU A 237 11.20 -4.19 -17.08
C GLU A 237 9.85 -4.71 -17.61
N MET A 238 9.04 -3.78 -18.15
CA MET A 238 7.73 -4.07 -18.72
C MET A 238 6.88 -4.94 -17.79
N ASN A 239 6.81 -4.56 -16.52
CA ASN A 239 6.13 -5.30 -15.47
C ASN A 239 5.37 -4.37 -14.51
N GLN A 240 4.29 -4.90 -13.94
CA GLN A 240 3.56 -4.28 -12.85
C GLN A 240 3.69 -5.20 -11.63
N VAL A 241 4.18 -4.66 -10.52
CA VAL A 241 4.27 -5.36 -9.24
C VAL A 241 3.36 -4.68 -8.23
N ILE A 242 2.51 -5.46 -7.55
CA ILE A 242 1.63 -4.97 -6.50
C ILE A 242 1.98 -5.68 -5.19
N LEU A 243 2.47 -4.93 -4.21
CA LEU A 243 2.61 -5.39 -2.82
C LEU A 243 1.32 -5.04 -2.06
N ARG A 244 0.41 -6.00 -1.92
CA ARG A 244 -0.89 -5.78 -1.25
C ARG A 244 -0.81 -5.68 0.26
N ASP A 245 0.17 -6.33 0.87
CA ASP A 245 0.42 -6.22 2.31
C ASP A 245 1.92 -6.39 2.56
N LEU A 246 2.43 -5.76 3.62
CA LEU A 246 3.77 -5.96 4.13
C LEU A 246 3.71 -5.88 5.65
N THR A 247 4.06 -6.97 6.32
CA THR A 247 4.00 -7.07 7.79
C THR A 247 5.29 -7.63 8.34
N PHE A 248 5.61 -7.18 9.54
CA PHE A 248 6.79 -7.57 10.29
C PHE A 248 6.37 -8.16 11.62
N SER A 249 7.12 -9.15 12.08
CA SER A 249 7.07 -9.60 13.46
C SER A 249 8.45 -9.97 13.97
N ARG A 250 8.63 -9.84 15.29
CA ARG A 250 9.84 -10.25 16.00
C ARG A 250 9.45 -11.28 17.05
N ARG A 251 10.30 -12.29 17.20
CA ARG A 251 10.15 -13.31 18.24
C ARG A 251 11.50 -13.88 18.63
N LYS A 252 11.55 -14.56 19.77
CA LYS A 252 12.72 -15.36 20.14
C LYS A 252 12.77 -16.64 19.32
N ARG A 253 13.98 -17.01 18.92
CA ARG A 253 14.28 -18.33 18.37
C ARG A 253 13.99 -19.38 19.45
N ALA A 254 13.42 -20.51 19.05
CA ALA A 254 13.28 -21.65 19.95
C ALA A 254 14.66 -22.12 20.42
N ALA A 255 14.79 -22.46 21.71
CA ALA A 255 16.00 -23.09 22.21
C ALA A 255 16.14 -24.48 21.55
N LEU A 256 17.29 -24.73 20.93
CA LEU A 256 17.71 -26.07 20.49
C LEU A 256 18.18 -26.90 21.68
#